data_AF-A0A7J4QQE1-F1
#
_entry.id   AF-A0A7J4QQE1-F1
#
_cell.length_a   1.000
_cell.length_b   1.000
_cell.length_c   1.000
_cell.angle_alpha   90.00
_cell.angle_beta   90.00
_cell.angle_gamma   90.00
#
_symmetry.space_group_name_H-M   'P 1'
#
loop_
_entity.id
_entity.type
_entity.pdbx_description
1 polymer ?
#
loop_
_entity_poly.entity_id
_entity_poly.type
_entity_poly.pdbx_seq_one_letter_code
_entity_poly.pdbx_strand_id
1 'polypeptide(L)'
;MIWDPGLNQGNLVVVGGLIAVLLLLSTRAKVLDQSGMVAAVVLAALVGGLGHWTWLLLLLSFLASSHLATKHRFEEKAAKGMCESSDGSRRWTNVVANGGMPGLVVLVAFFLDAHGTGLWVFAAAVAVATSDTWASEFGCLDDRVRMITTLRRCEPGLNGGVSPRGQAAAFGGAALIAVLSFGVAAVTADGSVLTTGYEPLVVLLAGFIGCQLDSLLGAVLENRGLMTKGTVNAASILLGSLGVALLLGFP
;
A
#
# COMPACT_ATOMS: atom_id res chain seq x y z
N MET A 1 16.17 21.03 -7.66
CA MET A 1 15.03 21.91 -7.33
C MET A 1 13.99 21.08 -6.60
N ILE A 2 13.03 21.67 -5.87
CA ILE A 2 12.04 20.92 -5.05
C ILE A 2 11.22 19.89 -5.85
N TRP A 3 11.17 20.06 -7.17
CA TRP A 3 10.43 19.21 -8.11
C TRP A 3 11.25 18.10 -8.74
N ASP A 4 12.57 18.13 -8.55
CA ASP A 4 13.45 17.09 -9.08
C ASP A 4 13.48 15.91 -8.09
N PRO A 5 13.45 14.65 -8.56
CA PRO A 5 13.65 13.49 -7.71
C PRO A 5 15.08 13.36 -7.17
N GLY A 6 15.27 12.43 -6.25
CA GLY A 6 16.59 12.03 -5.72
C GLY A 6 17.18 12.98 -4.67
N LEU A 7 18.49 12.83 -4.46
CA LEU A 7 19.25 13.43 -3.34
C LEU A 7 19.58 14.91 -3.53
N ASN A 8 18.60 15.72 -3.92
CA ASN A 8 18.76 17.17 -4.02
C ASN A 8 18.25 17.89 -2.77
N GLN A 9 18.82 19.07 -2.47
CA GLN A 9 18.54 19.81 -1.25
C GLN A 9 17.05 20.14 -1.06
N GLY A 10 16.34 20.51 -2.14
CA GLY A 10 14.93 20.87 -2.08
C GLY A 10 14.06 19.69 -1.66
N ASN A 11 14.24 18.54 -2.32
CA ASN A 11 13.56 17.30 -1.99
C ASN A 11 13.84 16.87 -0.53
N LEU A 12 15.12 16.84 -0.13
CA LEU A 12 15.52 16.36 1.21
C LEU A 12 14.98 17.22 2.36
N VAL A 13 14.84 18.54 2.18
CA VAL A 13 14.23 19.42 3.19
C VAL A 13 12.76 19.07 3.41
N VAL A 14 12.01 18.86 2.33
CA VAL A 14 10.58 18.47 2.41
C VAL A 14 10.45 17.08 3.04
N VAL A 15 11.28 16.12 2.63
CA VAL A 15 11.30 14.76 3.19
C VAL A 15 11.58 14.79 4.68
N GLY A 16 12.59 15.56 5.13
CA GLY A 16 12.90 15.73 6.55
C GLY A 16 11.72 16.30 7.34
N GLY A 17 11.02 17.30 6.78
CA GLY A 17 9.80 17.86 7.36
C GLY A 17 8.67 16.83 7.47
N LEU A 18 8.42 16.04 6.42
CA LEU A 18 7.40 14.99 6.42
C LEU A 18 7.72 13.87 7.43
N ILE A 19 8.98 13.48 7.56
CA ILE A 19 9.43 12.50 8.57
C ILE A 19 9.22 13.05 9.98
N ALA A 20 9.54 14.33 10.22
CA ALA A 20 9.29 14.98 11.51
C ALA A 20 7.79 14.98 11.86
N VAL A 21 6.92 15.31 10.89
CA VAL A 21 5.46 15.24 11.05
C VAL A 21 5.00 13.81 11.33
N LEU A 22 5.51 12.81 10.60
CA LEU A 22 5.22 11.39 10.84
C LEU A 22 5.56 10.99 12.27
N LEU A 23 6.74 11.36 12.78
CA LEU A 23 7.15 11.07 14.16
C LEU A 23 6.23 11.73 15.20
N LEU A 24 5.89 13.00 14.99
CA LEU A 24 4.99 13.75 15.88
C LEU A 24 3.56 13.19 15.89
N LEU A 25 3.05 12.74 14.76
CA LEU A 25 1.70 12.16 14.67
C LEU A 25 1.66 10.72 15.16
N SER A 26 2.66 9.90 14.83
CA SER A 26 2.72 8.49 15.25
C SER A 26 2.73 8.35 16.77
N THR A 27 3.48 9.21 17.47
CA THR A 27 3.54 9.23 18.93
C THR A 27 2.22 9.63 19.60
N ARG A 28 1.40 10.47 18.96
CA ARG A 28 0.09 10.90 19.51
C ARG A 28 -1.06 9.97 19.14
N ALA A 29 -1.09 9.49 17.90
CA ALA A 29 -2.20 8.72 17.36
C ALA A 29 -2.05 7.19 17.51
N LYS A 30 -0.90 6.69 18.03
CA LYS A 30 -0.60 5.26 18.18
C LYS A 30 -0.77 4.49 16.86
N VAL A 31 -0.29 5.08 15.77
CA VAL A 31 -0.38 4.48 14.42
C VAL A 31 0.58 3.30 14.28
N LEU A 32 1.80 3.46 14.80
CA LEU A 32 2.87 2.47 14.77
C LEU A 32 3.41 2.24 16.18
N ASP A 33 3.82 1.01 16.47
CA ASP A 33 4.62 0.74 17.67
C ASP A 33 6.07 1.24 17.49
N GLN A 34 6.91 1.15 18.53
CA GLN A 34 8.29 1.63 18.47
C GLN A 34 9.10 0.99 17.33
N SER A 35 8.93 -0.31 17.11
CA SER A 35 9.62 -1.03 16.02
C SER A 35 9.10 -0.62 14.64
N GLY A 36 7.78 -0.43 14.52
CA GLY A 36 7.11 0.06 13.33
C GLY A 36 7.52 1.49 12.98
N MET A 37 7.72 2.35 13.98
CA MET A 37 8.21 3.72 13.77
C MET A 37 9.61 3.72 13.17
N VAL A 38 10.55 2.93 13.69
CA VAL A 38 11.90 2.84 13.14
C VAL A 38 11.87 2.35 11.69
N ALA A 39 11.12 1.27 11.42
CA ALA A 39 10.95 0.77 10.06
C ALA A 39 10.32 1.81 9.11
N ALA A 40 9.30 2.54 9.59
CA ALA A 40 8.62 3.56 8.81
C ALA A 40 9.51 4.76 8.51
N VAL A 41 10.36 5.19 9.46
CA VAL A 41 11.32 6.29 9.23
C VAL A 41 12.37 5.89 8.20
N VAL A 42 12.92 4.67 8.29
CA VAL A 42 13.90 4.17 7.31
C VAL A 42 13.27 4.11 5.92
N LEU A 43 12.06 3.55 5.82
CA LEU A 43 11.35 3.47 4.56
C LEU A 43 10.99 4.87 4.03
N ALA A 44 10.57 5.79 4.89
CA ALA A 44 10.26 7.16 4.50
C ALA A 44 11.47 7.93 3.99
N ALA A 45 12.63 7.77 4.65
CA ALA A 45 13.89 8.35 4.20
C ALA A 45 14.33 7.79 2.85
N LEU A 46 14.18 6.48 2.65
CA LEU A 46 14.49 5.81 1.40
C LEU A 46 13.57 6.27 0.27
N VAL A 47 12.25 6.18 0.45
CA VAL A 47 11.24 6.53 -0.55
C VAL A 47 11.28 8.02 -0.89
N GLY A 48 11.33 8.88 0.13
CA GLY A 48 11.37 10.32 -0.07
C GLY A 48 12.71 10.79 -0.64
N GLY A 49 13.82 10.28 -0.10
CA GLY A 49 15.17 10.73 -0.45
C GLY A 49 15.67 10.24 -1.81
N LEU A 50 15.48 8.96 -2.12
CA LEU A 50 15.91 8.38 -3.41
C LEU A 50 14.84 8.50 -4.50
N GLY A 51 13.57 8.49 -4.11
CA GLY A 51 12.45 8.75 -5.00
C GLY A 51 12.16 10.25 -5.06
N HIS A 52 11.06 10.67 -4.44
CA HIS A 52 10.66 12.06 -4.34
C HIS A 52 9.71 12.24 -3.14
N TRP A 53 9.64 13.43 -2.55
CA TRP A 53 8.73 13.71 -1.43
C TRP A 53 7.26 13.44 -1.77
N THR A 54 6.86 13.55 -3.04
CA THR A 54 5.50 13.18 -3.47
C THR A 54 5.24 11.67 -3.44
N TRP A 55 6.25 10.83 -3.64
CA TRP A 55 6.12 9.37 -3.49
C TRP A 55 5.94 9.01 -2.01
N LEU A 56 6.65 9.73 -1.14
CA LEU A 56 6.43 9.64 0.30
C LEU A 56 4.99 10.04 0.68
N LEU A 57 4.39 11.06 0.05
CA LEU A 57 2.99 11.42 0.29
C LEU A 57 2.00 10.31 -0.09
N LEU A 58 2.25 9.55 -1.16
CA LEU A 58 1.43 8.37 -1.49
C LEU A 58 1.54 7.30 -0.39
N LEU A 59 2.74 7.02 0.10
CA LEU A 59 2.96 6.07 1.17
C LEU A 59 2.34 6.54 2.51
N LEU A 60 2.42 7.84 2.81
CA LEU A 60 1.78 8.43 3.99
C LEU A 60 0.25 8.42 3.87
N SER A 61 -0.28 8.58 2.66
CA SER A 61 -1.71 8.47 2.38
C SER A 61 -2.21 7.04 2.58
N PHE A 62 -1.44 6.03 2.15
CA PHE A 62 -1.67 4.64 2.51
C PHE A 62 -1.68 4.45 4.03
N LEU A 63 -0.63 4.91 4.74
CA LEU A 63 -0.53 4.75 6.20
C LEU A 63 -1.71 5.39 6.94
N ALA A 64 -2.03 6.65 6.62
CA ALA A 64 -3.09 7.41 7.26
C ALA A 64 -4.47 6.82 6.98
N SER A 65 -4.78 6.54 5.71
CA SER A 65 -6.08 5.97 5.33
C SER A 65 -6.28 4.56 5.86
N SER A 66 -5.23 3.74 5.85
CA SER A 66 -5.23 2.41 6.44
C SER A 66 -5.48 2.46 7.94
N HIS A 67 -4.82 3.36 8.66
CA HIS A 67 -5.04 3.53 10.09
C HIS A 67 -6.48 3.93 10.40
N LEU A 68 -7.06 4.84 9.60
CA LEU A 68 -8.46 5.22 9.72
C LEU A 68 -9.41 4.03 9.46
N ALA A 69 -9.12 3.20 8.46
CA ALA A 69 -9.86 1.96 8.19
C ALA A 69 -9.73 0.96 9.36
N THR A 70 -8.54 0.78 9.91
CA THR A 70 -8.30 -0.06 11.10
C THR A 70 -9.07 0.44 12.31
N LYS A 71 -9.11 1.76 12.55
CA LYS A 71 -9.86 2.34 13.68
C LYS A 71 -11.37 2.37 13.47
N HIS A 72 -11.86 2.25 12.24
CA HIS A 72 -13.29 2.21 11.97
C HIS A 72 -13.94 1.03 12.69
N ARG A 73 -14.89 1.32 13.59
CA ARG A 73 -15.61 0.30 14.40
C ARG A 73 -14.67 -0.67 15.12
N PHE A 74 -13.56 -0.15 15.65
CA PHE A 74 -12.53 -0.96 16.29
C PHE A 74 -13.06 -1.82 17.45
N GLU A 75 -13.96 -1.28 18.29
CA GLU A 75 -14.56 -2.02 19.41
C GLU A 75 -15.39 -3.23 18.94
N GLU A 76 -16.14 -3.07 17.85
CA GLU A 76 -16.93 -4.16 17.25
C GLU A 76 -16.01 -5.26 16.70
N LYS A 77 -14.94 -4.86 15.99
CA LYS A 77 -13.95 -5.80 15.46
C LYS A 77 -13.18 -6.52 16.58
N ALA A 78 -12.83 -5.81 17.65
CA ALA A 78 -12.14 -6.35 18.80
C ALA A 78 -13.00 -7.37 19.55
N ALA A 79 -14.29 -7.07 19.77
CA ALA A 79 -15.24 -7.99 20.39
C ALA A 79 -15.42 -9.30 19.60
N LYS A 80 -15.24 -9.24 18.27
CA LYS A 80 -15.29 -10.39 17.36
C LYS A 80 -13.94 -11.08 17.14
N GLY A 81 -12.86 -10.61 17.78
CA GLY A 81 -11.51 -11.18 17.61
C GLY A 81 -10.89 -10.95 16.23
N MET A 82 -11.36 -9.95 15.48
CA MET A 82 -10.93 -9.67 14.10
C MET A 82 -9.82 -8.61 14.00
N CYS A 83 -9.31 -8.11 15.13
CA CYS A 83 -8.21 -7.15 15.15
C CYS A 83 -6.84 -7.84 15.18
N GLU A 84 -5.91 -7.40 14.31
CA GLU A 84 -4.53 -7.91 14.31
C GLU A 84 -3.72 -7.50 15.55
N SER A 85 -4.03 -6.34 16.12
CA SER A 85 -3.36 -5.82 17.30
C SER A 85 -4.35 -5.25 18.31
N SER A 86 -3.97 -5.27 19.58
CA SER A 86 -4.83 -4.89 20.71
C SER A 86 -5.23 -3.41 20.70
N ASP A 87 -4.44 -2.55 20.05
CA ASP A 87 -4.69 -1.11 19.96
C ASP A 87 -4.78 -0.61 18.51
N GLY A 88 -4.73 -1.50 17.52
CA GLY A 88 -4.75 -1.14 16.09
C GLY A 88 -3.45 -0.54 15.57
N SER A 89 -2.35 -0.60 16.34
CA SER A 89 -1.03 -0.20 15.86
C SER A 89 -0.43 -1.23 14.91
N ARG A 90 0.36 -0.75 13.94
CA ARG A 90 1.10 -1.61 13.01
C ARG A 90 2.53 -1.86 13.51
N ARG A 91 2.97 -3.12 13.41
CA ARG A 91 4.33 -3.56 13.76
C ARG A 91 5.29 -3.39 12.59
N TRP A 92 6.59 -3.48 12.85
CA TRP A 92 7.62 -3.44 11.81
C TRP A 92 7.40 -4.45 10.68
N THR A 93 6.86 -5.65 10.99
CA THR A 93 6.57 -6.69 9.99
C THR A 93 5.55 -6.21 8.96
N ASN A 94 4.52 -5.46 9.38
CA ASN A 94 3.52 -4.90 8.47
C ASN A 94 4.12 -3.79 7.60
N VAL A 95 5.02 -2.98 8.17
CA VAL A 95 5.74 -1.95 7.41
C VAL A 95 6.64 -2.56 6.35
N VAL A 96 7.38 -3.63 6.70
CA VAL A 96 8.28 -4.30 5.74
C VAL A 96 7.49 -5.08 4.69
N ALA A 97 6.43 -5.81 5.07
CA ALA A 97 5.62 -6.58 4.13
C ALA A 97 4.95 -5.67 3.07
N ASN A 98 4.37 -4.55 3.51
CA ASN A 98 3.67 -3.65 2.60
C ASN A 98 4.58 -2.61 1.94
N GLY A 99 5.72 -2.29 2.58
CA GLY A 99 6.63 -1.23 2.16
C GLY A 99 7.91 -1.70 1.49
N GLY A 100 8.26 -2.99 1.60
CA GLY A 100 9.47 -3.56 1.03
C GLY A 100 9.50 -3.45 -0.50
N MET A 101 8.41 -3.82 -1.18
CA MET A 101 8.33 -3.72 -2.64
C MET A 101 8.31 -2.25 -3.13
N PRO A 102 7.52 -1.32 -2.56
CA PRO A 102 7.68 0.11 -2.83
C PRO A 102 9.12 0.61 -2.65
N GLY A 103 9.81 0.18 -1.59
CA GLY A 103 11.22 0.51 -1.36
C GLY A 103 12.15 -0.02 -2.45
N LEU A 104 11.94 -1.26 -2.92
CA LEU A 104 12.70 -1.83 -4.02
C LEU A 104 12.49 -1.06 -5.33
N VAL A 105 11.25 -0.67 -5.65
CA VAL A 105 10.94 0.14 -6.84
C VAL A 105 11.70 1.46 -6.80
N VAL A 106 11.76 2.13 -5.63
CA VAL A 106 12.51 3.38 -5.49
C VAL A 106 14.01 3.17 -5.73
N LEU A 107 14.59 2.08 -5.23
CA LEU A 107 15.99 1.77 -5.46
C LEU A 107 16.28 1.60 -6.95
N VAL A 108 15.46 0.80 -7.65
CA VAL A 108 15.61 0.58 -9.09
C VAL A 108 15.44 1.89 -9.86
N ALA A 109 14.40 2.68 -9.54
CA ALA A 109 14.14 3.96 -10.17
C ALA A 109 15.31 4.94 -10.01
N PHE A 110 15.92 4.98 -8.81
CA PHE A 110 17.05 5.87 -8.54
C PHE A 110 18.33 5.45 -9.26
N PHE A 111 18.69 4.17 -9.21
CA PHE A 111 19.96 3.70 -9.78
C PHE A 111 19.93 3.58 -11.31
N LEU A 112 18.75 3.43 -11.91
CA LEU A 112 18.58 3.28 -13.36
C LEU A 112 17.95 4.51 -14.03
N ASP A 113 17.85 5.63 -13.33
CA ASP A 113 17.27 6.90 -13.83
C ASP A 113 15.85 6.72 -14.41
N ALA A 114 15.04 5.90 -13.72
CA ALA A 114 13.73 5.47 -14.16
C ALA A 114 12.61 6.04 -13.28
N HIS A 115 12.76 7.24 -12.71
CA HIS A 115 11.73 7.85 -11.86
C HIS A 115 10.40 8.10 -12.58
N GLY A 116 10.43 8.40 -13.88
CA GLY A 116 9.21 8.65 -14.66
C GLY A 116 8.26 7.45 -14.67
N THR A 117 8.74 6.28 -15.12
CA THR A 117 7.97 5.03 -15.11
C THR A 117 7.87 4.41 -13.72
N GLY A 118 8.89 4.61 -12.88
CA GLY A 118 8.95 4.11 -11.51
C GLY A 118 7.84 4.64 -10.60
N LEU A 119 7.35 5.86 -10.83
CA LEU A 119 6.20 6.41 -10.09
C LEU A 119 4.97 5.49 -10.20
N TRP A 120 4.66 5.01 -11.40
CA TRP A 120 3.47 4.20 -11.65
C TRP A 120 3.59 2.79 -11.08
N VAL A 121 4.79 2.20 -11.16
CA VAL A 121 5.09 0.91 -10.52
C VAL A 121 5.02 1.02 -9.00
N PHE A 122 5.56 2.10 -8.44
CA PHE A 122 5.50 2.40 -7.02
C PHE A 122 4.04 2.61 -6.57
N ALA A 123 3.28 3.41 -7.31
CA ALA A 123 1.86 3.66 -7.04
C ALA A 123 1.04 2.36 -7.10
N ALA A 124 1.32 1.47 -8.05
CA ALA A 124 0.68 0.16 -8.12
C ALA A 124 0.97 -0.69 -6.88
N ALA A 125 2.23 -0.74 -6.41
CA ALA A 125 2.59 -1.45 -5.19
C ALA A 125 1.82 -0.91 -3.96
N VAL A 126 1.78 0.42 -3.81
CA VAL A 126 1.04 1.08 -2.72
C VAL A 126 -0.48 0.89 -2.88
N ALA A 127 -1.01 0.87 -4.10
CA ALA A 127 -2.42 0.63 -4.39
C ALA A 127 -2.85 -0.78 -4.00
N VAL A 128 -2.03 -1.81 -4.26
CA VAL A 128 -2.31 -3.18 -3.81
C VAL A 128 -2.40 -3.24 -2.29
N ALA A 129 -1.40 -2.69 -1.59
CA ALA A 129 -1.38 -2.68 -0.13
C ALA A 129 -2.57 -1.92 0.48
N THR A 130 -2.97 -0.80 -0.13
CA THR A 130 -4.11 0.01 0.31
C THR A 130 -5.43 -0.71 0.05
N SER A 131 -5.58 -1.30 -1.14
CA SER A 131 -6.74 -2.08 -1.54
C SER A 131 -6.98 -3.24 -0.58
N ASP A 132 -5.94 -4.04 -0.31
CA ASP A 132 -6.00 -5.18 0.60
C ASP A 132 -6.34 -4.77 2.05
N THR A 133 -5.70 -3.71 2.56
CA THR A 133 -6.03 -3.19 3.89
C THR A 133 -7.50 -2.76 3.97
N TRP A 134 -7.99 -1.99 3.00
CA TRP A 134 -9.37 -1.53 3.03
C TRP A 134 -10.34 -2.71 2.89
N ALA A 135 -10.03 -3.69 2.03
CA ALA A 135 -10.84 -4.88 1.84
C ALA A 135 -11.02 -5.67 3.13
N SER A 136 -9.92 -5.93 3.86
CA SER A 136 -9.94 -6.68 5.11
C SER A 136 -10.60 -5.91 6.25
N GLU A 137 -10.29 -4.61 6.39
CA GLU A 137 -10.77 -3.79 7.51
C GLU A 137 -12.26 -3.46 7.44
N PHE A 138 -12.79 -3.23 6.24
CA PHE A 138 -14.22 -3.00 6.03
C PHE A 138 -15.00 -4.30 5.75
N GLY A 139 -14.37 -5.26 5.09
CA GLY A 139 -15.00 -6.50 4.67
C GLY A 139 -15.26 -7.49 5.80
N CYS A 140 -14.47 -7.46 6.87
CA CYS A 140 -14.67 -8.32 8.05
C CYS A 140 -15.99 -8.03 8.80
N LEU A 141 -16.60 -6.86 8.57
CA LEU A 141 -17.89 -6.47 9.15
C LEU A 141 -19.10 -6.81 8.25
N ASP A 142 -18.89 -7.51 7.14
CA ASP A 142 -19.97 -7.98 6.27
C ASP A 142 -20.27 -9.46 6.57
N ASP A 143 -21.54 -9.84 6.69
CA ASP A 143 -21.94 -11.24 6.90
C ASP A 143 -22.05 -12.01 5.57
N ARG A 144 -21.94 -11.33 4.42
CA ARG A 144 -22.08 -11.92 3.08
C ARG A 144 -20.72 -12.36 2.52
N VAL A 145 -19.89 -12.99 3.36
CA VAL A 145 -18.54 -13.42 2.99
C VAL A 145 -18.60 -14.76 2.26
N ARG A 146 -17.79 -14.89 1.21
CA ARG A 146 -17.64 -16.11 0.43
C ARG A 146 -16.17 -16.42 0.20
N MET A 147 -15.79 -17.69 0.19
CA MET A 147 -14.42 -18.08 -0.16
C MET A 147 -14.16 -17.80 -1.63
N ILE A 148 -13.06 -17.11 -1.95
CA ILE A 148 -12.72 -16.74 -3.33
C ILE A 148 -12.56 -17.94 -4.27
N THR A 149 -12.12 -19.09 -3.75
CA THR A 149 -11.87 -20.31 -4.54
C THR A 149 -13.13 -21.13 -4.84
N THR A 150 -14.15 -21.07 -3.99
CA THR A 150 -15.35 -21.93 -4.11
C THR A 150 -16.65 -21.15 -4.25
N LEU A 151 -16.62 -19.84 -3.99
CA LEU A 151 -17.77 -18.95 -3.91
C LEU A 151 -18.84 -19.40 -2.90
N ARG A 152 -18.53 -20.36 -2.02
CA ARG A 152 -19.40 -20.80 -0.93
C ARG A 152 -19.31 -19.82 0.22
N ARG A 153 -20.40 -19.69 0.98
CA ARG A 153 -20.43 -18.87 2.20
C ARG A 153 -19.39 -19.38 3.20
N CYS A 154 -18.73 -18.46 3.87
CA CYS A 154 -17.79 -18.75 4.95
C CYS A 154 -17.86 -17.67 6.03
N GLU A 155 -17.19 -17.90 7.15
CA GLU A 155 -17.16 -16.97 8.26
C GLU A 155 -16.33 -15.71 7.91
N PRO A 156 -16.75 -14.51 8.36
CA PRO A 156 -15.93 -13.32 8.26
C PRO A 156 -14.58 -13.47 8.96
N GLY A 157 -13.54 -12.89 8.38
CA GLY A 157 -12.18 -12.93 8.94
C GLY A 157 -11.33 -14.13 8.53
N LEU A 158 -11.88 -15.10 7.77
CA LEU A 158 -11.10 -16.19 7.19
C LEU A 158 -10.23 -15.71 6.02
N ASN A 159 -9.00 -16.23 5.94
CA ASN A 159 -8.09 -15.93 4.82
C ASN A 159 -8.70 -16.41 3.49
N GLY A 160 -8.82 -15.48 2.55
CA GLY A 160 -9.48 -15.69 1.26
C GLY A 160 -11.00 -15.55 1.25
N GLY A 161 -11.59 -15.10 2.36
CA GLY A 161 -12.97 -14.64 2.41
C GLY A 161 -13.13 -13.27 1.75
N VAL A 162 -13.98 -13.18 0.74
CA VAL A 162 -14.34 -11.92 0.06
C VAL A 162 -15.79 -11.57 0.32
N SER A 163 -16.07 -10.28 0.54
CA SER A 163 -17.43 -9.77 0.77
C SER A 163 -17.74 -8.57 -0.12
N PRO A 164 -19.03 -8.27 -0.40
CA PRO A 164 -19.38 -7.10 -1.20
C PRO A 164 -18.86 -5.77 -0.63
N ARG A 165 -18.94 -5.58 0.69
CA ARG A 165 -18.32 -4.40 1.35
C ARG A 165 -16.81 -4.38 1.18
N GLY A 166 -16.15 -5.52 1.37
CA GLY A 166 -14.70 -5.66 1.17
C GLY A 166 -14.28 -5.34 -0.26
N GLN A 167 -15.02 -5.81 -1.26
CA GLN A 167 -14.72 -5.55 -2.67
C GLN A 167 -14.93 -4.07 -3.05
N ALA A 168 -15.98 -3.43 -2.55
CA ALA A 168 -16.18 -1.99 -2.74
C ALA A 168 -15.06 -1.17 -2.08
N ALA A 169 -14.63 -1.58 -0.88
CA ALA A 169 -13.51 -0.97 -0.18
C ALA A 169 -12.17 -1.20 -0.90
N ALA A 170 -11.94 -2.41 -1.42
CA ALA A 170 -10.77 -2.75 -2.23
C ALA A 170 -10.65 -1.81 -3.44
N PHE A 171 -11.74 -1.64 -4.18
CA PHE A 171 -11.81 -0.73 -5.33
C PHE A 171 -11.56 0.71 -4.89
N GLY A 172 -12.20 1.16 -3.80
CA GLY A 172 -12.01 2.51 -3.25
C GLY A 172 -10.56 2.80 -2.83
N GLY A 173 -9.89 1.85 -2.18
CA GLY A 173 -8.50 1.97 -1.77
C GLY A 173 -7.53 2.04 -2.96
N ALA A 174 -7.75 1.20 -3.98
CA ALA A 174 -6.97 1.25 -5.21
C ALA A 174 -7.20 2.57 -5.98
N ALA A 175 -8.47 3.02 -6.07
CA ALA A 175 -8.84 4.27 -6.73
C ALA A 175 -8.24 5.50 -6.02
N LEU A 176 -8.20 5.51 -4.68
CA LEU A 176 -7.55 6.56 -3.90
C LEU A 176 -6.09 6.76 -4.35
N ILE A 177 -5.31 5.68 -4.39
CA ILE A 177 -3.89 5.75 -4.78
C ILE A 177 -3.74 6.11 -6.26
N ALA A 178 -4.58 5.58 -7.14
CA ALA A 178 -4.59 5.94 -8.56
C ALA A 178 -4.79 7.45 -8.77
N VAL A 179 -5.81 8.04 -8.14
CA VAL A 179 -6.11 9.49 -8.24
C VAL A 179 -4.97 10.32 -7.66
N LEU A 180 -4.44 9.95 -6.48
CA LEU A 180 -3.33 10.67 -5.88
C LEU A 180 -2.07 10.59 -6.75
N SER A 181 -1.77 9.42 -7.32
CA SER A 181 -0.62 9.24 -8.22
C SER A 181 -0.74 10.07 -9.50
N PHE A 182 -1.95 10.23 -10.04
CA PHE A 182 -2.21 11.14 -11.15
C PHE A 182 -1.93 12.60 -10.78
N GLY A 183 -2.40 13.04 -9.61
CA GLY A 183 -2.10 14.37 -9.08
C GLY A 183 -0.60 14.60 -8.87
N VAL A 184 0.10 13.60 -8.34
CA VAL A 184 1.57 13.63 -8.20
C VAL A 184 2.23 13.77 -9.56
N ALA A 185 1.87 12.93 -10.53
CA ALA A 185 2.42 12.97 -11.88
C ALA A 185 2.20 14.34 -12.53
N ALA A 186 1.02 14.95 -12.38
CA ALA A 186 0.71 16.26 -12.95
C ALA A 186 1.57 17.40 -12.38
N VAL A 187 2.06 17.28 -11.15
CA VAL A 187 2.83 18.33 -10.45
C VAL A 187 4.34 18.12 -10.57
N THR A 188 4.80 16.87 -10.64
CA THR A 188 6.23 16.54 -10.78
C THR A 188 6.68 16.37 -12.24
N ALA A 189 5.78 16.55 -13.22
CA ALA A 189 6.11 16.31 -14.62
C ALA A 189 6.82 17.50 -15.28
N ASP A 190 8.07 17.27 -15.69
CA ASP A 190 8.60 17.80 -16.94
C ASP A 190 8.06 16.95 -18.11
N GLY A 191 6.78 17.11 -18.46
CA GLY A 191 6.13 16.60 -19.69
C GLY A 191 6.18 15.09 -20.02
N SER A 192 6.91 14.27 -19.28
CA SER A 192 7.34 12.90 -19.64
C SER A 192 6.74 11.81 -18.75
N VAL A 193 6.11 12.17 -17.62
CA VAL A 193 5.57 11.21 -16.64
C VAL A 193 4.17 10.69 -17.03
N LEU A 194 3.40 11.49 -17.77
CA LEU A 194 2.16 11.06 -18.40
C LEU A 194 2.47 10.63 -19.84
N THR A 195 2.98 9.42 -20.00
CA THR A 195 3.35 8.89 -21.31
C THR A 195 2.14 8.72 -22.24
N THR A 196 0.96 8.38 -21.71
CA THR A 196 -0.22 8.07 -22.54
C THR A 196 -1.57 8.36 -21.86
N GLY A 197 -1.61 8.59 -20.55
CA GLY A 197 -2.81 8.98 -19.79
C GLY A 197 -3.64 7.81 -19.24
N TYR A 198 -3.27 6.55 -19.55
CA TYR A 198 -3.94 5.35 -19.04
C TYR A 198 -3.31 4.83 -17.73
N GLU A 199 -2.18 5.38 -17.29
CA GLU A 199 -1.41 4.89 -16.15
C GLU A 199 -2.19 4.89 -14.83
N PRO A 200 -3.03 5.90 -14.51
CA PRO A 200 -3.89 5.83 -13.31
C PRO A 200 -4.88 4.66 -13.35
N LEU A 201 -5.41 4.34 -14.53
CA LEU A 201 -6.30 3.19 -14.69
C LEU A 201 -5.55 1.88 -14.46
N VAL A 202 -4.31 1.78 -14.94
CA VAL A 202 -3.45 0.62 -14.67
C VAL A 202 -3.15 0.48 -13.19
N VAL A 203 -2.85 1.57 -12.48
CA VAL A 203 -2.64 1.54 -11.01
C VAL A 203 -3.89 1.05 -10.28
N LEU A 204 -5.07 1.55 -10.67
CA LEU A 204 -6.34 1.11 -10.09
C LEU A 204 -6.56 -0.39 -10.31
N LEU A 205 -6.41 -0.86 -11.55
CA LEU A 205 -6.62 -2.27 -11.89
C LEU A 205 -5.59 -3.17 -11.21
N ALA A 206 -4.31 -2.80 -11.21
CA ALA A 206 -3.26 -3.53 -10.51
C ALA A 206 -3.51 -3.60 -9.01
N GLY A 207 -3.91 -2.49 -8.39
CA GLY A 207 -4.28 -2.43 -6.98
C GLY A 207 -5.43 -3.37 -6.63
N PHE A 208 -6.52 -3.30 -7.39
CA PHE A 208 -7.70 -4.15 -7.18
C PHE A 208 -7.38 -5.63 -7.44
N ILE A 209 -6.77 -5.97 -8.57
CA ILE A 209 -6.42 -7.35 -8.93
C ILE A 209 -5.43 -7.93 -7.92
N GLY A 210 -4.44 -7.15 -7.47
CA GLY A 210 -3.49 -7.58 -6.44
C GLY A 210 -4.16 -7.96 -5.13
N CYS A 211 -5.19 -7.23 -4.69
CA CYS A 211 -6.00 -7.62 -3.53
C CYS A 211 -6.74 -8.95 -3.75
N GLN A 212 -7.22 -9.23 -4.97
CA GLN A 212 -7.84 -10.52 -5.28
C GLN A 212 -6.82 -11.67 -5.27
N LEU A 213 -5.59 -11.42 -5.74
CA LEU A 213 -4.48 -12.37 -5.64
C LEU A 213 -4.13 -12.66 -4.19
N ASP A 214 -4.17 -11.65 -3.32
CA ASP A 214 -3.96 -11.81 -1.88
C ASP A 214 -4.96 -12.80 -1.27
N SER A 215 -6.25 -12.57 -1.51
CA SER A 215 -7.31 -13.48 -1.08
C SER A 215 -7.13 -14.90 -1.64
N LEU A 216 -6.69 -15.03 -2.90
CA LEU A 216 -6.43 -16.33 -3.52
C LEU A 216 -5.25 -17.06 -2.85
N LEU A 217 -4.13 -16.37 -2.63
CA LEU A 217 -2.95 -16.91 -1.96
C LEU A 217 -3.26 -17.25 -0.49
N GLY A 218 -4.05 -16.42 0.20
CA GLY A 218 -4.56 -16.70 1.53
C GLY A 218 -5.38 -17.99 1.58
N ALA A 219 -6.32 -18.14 0.64
CA ALA A 219 -7.17 -19.33 0.54
C ALA A 219 -6.37 -20.62 0.27
N VAL A 220 -5.36 -20.55 -0.59
CA VAL A 220 -4.67 -21.74 -1.13
C VAL A 220 -3.41 -22.10 -0.35
N LEU A 221 -2.64 -21.12 0.13
CA LEU A 221 -1.31 -21.31 0.70
C LEU A 221 -1.25 -20.96 2.18
N GLU A 222 -1.82 -19.82 2.60
CA GLU A 222 -1.78 -19.39 4.00
C GLU A 222 -2.55 -20.34 4.92
N ASN A 223 -3.77 -20.73 4.51
CA ASN A 223 -4.59 -21.69 5.26
C ASN A 223 -3.94 -23.08 5.39
N ARG A 224 -2.90 -23.39 4.60
CA ARG A 224 -2.13 -24.63 4.67
C ARG A 224 -0.81 -24.47 5.44
N GLY A 225 -0.54 -23.29 5.98
CA GLY A 225 0.72 -22.96 6.65
C GLY A 225 1.94 -22.87 5.73
N LEU A 226 1.74 -22.79 4.41
CA LEU A 226 2.83 -22.69 3.43
C LEU A 226 3.35 -21.26 3.28
N MET A 227 2.52 -20.28 3.63
CA MET A 227 2.86 -18.86 3.65
C MET A 227 2.35 -18.24 4.94
N THR A 228 3.04 -17.20 5.39
CA THR A 228 2.56 -16.30 6.44
C THR A 228 1.79 -15.14 5.80
N LYS A 229 0.96 -14.44 6.58
CA LYS A 229 0.28 -13.22 6.14
C LYS A 229 1.22 -12.21 5.49
N GLY A 230 2.35 -11.90 6.15
CA GLY A 230 3.34 -10.97 5.60
C GLY A 230 3.91 -11.39 4.25
N THR A 231 4.12 -12.70 4.04
CA THR A 231 4.59 -13.23 2.74
C THR A 231 3.50 -13.22 1.67
N VAL A 232 2.23 -13.38 2.05
CA VAL A 232 1.09 -13.27 1.12
C VAL A 232 0.97 -11.83 0.64
N ASN A 233 0.91 -10.86 1.55
CA ASN A 233 0.89 -9.44 1.22
C ASN A 233 2.08 -9.05 0.30
N ALA A 234 3.30 -9.46 0.66
CA ALA A 234 4.48 -9.16 -0.14
C ALA A 234 4.39 -9.76 -1.56
N ALA A 235 3.91 -10.99 -1.70
CA ALA A 235 3.73 -11.64 -3.00
C ALA A 235 2.65 -10.95 -3.86
N SER A 236 1.53 -10.59 -3.25
CA SER A 236 0.43 -9.87 -3.93
C SER A 236 0.89 -8.51 -4.46
N ILE A 237 1.62 -7.75 -3.62
CA ILE A 237 2.18 -6.45 -3.99
C ILE A 237 3.23 -6.59 -5.10
N LEU A 238 4.10 -7.61 -5.00
CA LEU A 238 5.07 -7.92 -6.05
C LEU A 238 4.37 -8.23 -7.37
N LEU A 239 3.38 -9.13 -7.38
CA LEU A 239 2.68 -9.53 -8.61
C LEU A 239 1.95 -8.34 -9.25
N GLY A 240 1.26 -7.52 -8.45
CA GLY A 240 0.56 -6.34 -8.94
C GLY A 240 1.53 -5.29 -9.53
N SER A 241 2.61 -4.97 -8.81
CA SER A 241 3.59 -3.99 -9.28
C SER A 241 4.43 -4.50 -10.45
N LEU A 242 4.80 -5.78 -10.47
CA LEU A 242 5.52 -6.40 -11.59
C LEU A 242 4.70 -6.37 -12.88
N GLY A 243 3.38 -6.61 -12.80
CA GLY A 243 2.49 -6.48 -13.96
C GLY A 243 2.54 -5.08 -14.58
N VAL A 244 2.58 -4.04 -13.74
CA VAL A 244 2.73 -2.65 -14.20
C VAL A 244 4.13 -2.37 -14.71
N ALA A 245 5.17 -2.88 -14.05
CA ALA A 245 6.56 -2.74 -14.48
C ALA A 245 6.76 -3.30 -15.90
N LEU A 246 6.28 -4.51 -16.15
CA LEU A 246 6.34 -5.15 -17.47
C LEU A 246 5.55 -4.37 -18.53
N LEU A 247 4.36 -3.88 -18.18
CA LEU A 247 3.52 -3.11 -19.11
C LEU A 247 4.17 -1.79 -19.52
N LEU A 248 4.82 -1.11 -18.59
CA LEU A 248 5.42 0.23 -18.81
C LEU A 248 6.91 0.17 -19.17
N GLY A 249 7.49 -1.03 -19.28
CA GLY A 249 8.91 -1.21 -19.58
C GLY A 249 9.84 -0.65 -18.48
N PHE A 250 9.41 -0.75 -17.22
CA PHE A 250 10.28 -0.43 -16.08
C PHE A 250 11.40 -1.48 -15.98
N PRO A 251 12.67 -1.06 -15.86
CA PRO A 251 13.84 -1.94 -15.93
C PRO A 251 13.99 -2.89 -14.73
#